data_AF-A0A0B8WIL3-F1
#
_entry.id   AF-A0A0B8WIL3-F1
#
_cell.length_a   1.000
_cell.length_b   1.000
_cell.length_c   1.000
_cell.angle_alpha   90.00
_cell.angle_beta   90.00
_cell.angle_gamma   90.00
#
_symmetry.space_group_name_H-M   'P 1'
#
loop_
_entity.id
_entity.type
_entity.pdbx_description
1 polymer ?
#
loop_
_entity_poly.entity_id
_entity_poly.type
_entity_poly.pdbx_seq_one_letter_code
_entity_poly.pdbx_strand_id
1 'polypeptide(L)' 'MNKRGQIVVEYVLLLTIAVGLSALLIKQLASRNADEPGILVSKWHNILRVVAEDVPDKRK' A
#
# COMPACT_ATOMS: atom_id res chain seq x y z
N MET A 1 14.87 33.55 21.97
CA MET A 1 14.52 32.26 21.35
C MET A 1 14.52 32.42 19.84
N ASN A 2 15.34 31.66 19.10
CA ASN A 2 15.64 31.89 17.69
C ASN A 2 14.54 31.29 16.79
N LYS A 3 13.60 32.14 16.31
CA LYS A 3 12.37 31.72 15.60
C LYS A 3 12.63 30.89 14.34
N ARG A 4 13.75 31.11 13.66
CA ARG A 4 14.10 30.40 12.42
C ARG A 4 14.44 28.92 12.66
N GLY A 5 15.11 28.60 13.77
CA GLY A 5 15.44 27.21 14.13
C GLY A 5 14.19 26.41 14.52
N GLN A 6 13.26 27.03 15.23
CA GLN A 6 12.00 26.40 15.63
C GLN A 6 11.14 26.00 14.43
N ILE A 7 11.04 26.88 13.41
CA ILE A 7 10.28 26.61 12.19
C ILE A 7 10.81 25.36 11.47
N VAL A 8 12.13 25.24 11.33
CA VAL A 8 12.74 24.07 10.67
C VAL A 8 12.40 22.79 11.43
N VAL A 9 12.51 22.81 12.77
CA VAL A 9 12.17 21.65 13.60
C VAL A 9 10.71 21.24 13.45
N GLU A 10 9.79 22.21 13.41
CA GLU A 10 8.37 21.96 13.23
C GLU A 10 8.05 21.27 11.89
N TYR A 11 8.62 21.76 10.79
CA TYR A 11 8.45 21.13 9.47
C TYR A 11 9.02 19.72 9.41
N VAL A 12 10.17 19.46 10.05
CA VAL A 12 10.75 18.11 10.11
C VAL A 12 9.86 17.17 10.93
N LEU A 13 9.26 17.66 12.01
CA LEU A 13 8.31 16.90 12.83
C LEU A 13 7.06 16.51 12.03
N LEU A 14 6.45 17.48 11.34
CA LEU A 14 5.30 17.24 10.47
C LEU A 14 5.65 16.29 9.31
N LEU A 15 6.81 16.45 8.69
CA LEU A 15 7.28 15.57 7.63
C LEU A 15 7.46 14.13 8.14
N THR A 16 8.04 13.95 9.33
CA THR A 16 8.24 12.62 9.93
C THR A 16 6.91 11.91 10.16
N ILE A 17 5.91 12.64 10.66
CA ILE A 17 4.55 12.13 10.85
C ILE A 17 3.93 11.73 9.50
N ALA A 18 4.03 12.60 8.49
CA ALA A 18 3.49 12.34 7.16
C ALA A 18 4.12 11.10 6.49
N VAL A 19 5.44 10.94 6.61
CA VAL A 19 6.17 9.76 6.11
C VAL A 19 5.76 8.51 6.88
N GLY A 20 5.63 8.59 8.20
CA GLY A 20 5.18 7.47 9.04
C GLY A 20 3.78 6.97 8.65
N LEU A 21 2.83 7.89 8.47
CA LEU A 21 1.48 7.53 7.99
C LEU A 21 1.53 6.93 6.58
N SER A 22 2.33 7.50 5.68
CA SER A 22 2.49 6.98 4.31
C SER A 22 3.03 5.54 4.31
N ALA A 23 4.01 5.23 5.18
CA ALA A 23 4.55 3.89 5.31
C ALA A 23 3.50 2.87 5.79
N LEU A 24 2.65 3.25 6.75
CA LEU A 24 1.55 2.40 7.23
C LEU A 24 0.52 2.12 6.13
N LEU A 25 0.15 3.14 5.36
CA LEU A 25 -0.79 3.00 4.24
C LEU A 25 -0.23 2.09 3.15
N ILE A 26 1.04 2.28 2.76
CA ILE A 26 1.69 1.45 1.73
C ILE A 26 1.79 -0.01 2.20
N LYS A 27 2.08 -0.25 3.49
CA LYS A 27 2.10 -1.59 4.06
C LYS A 27 0.75 -2.28 3.87
N GLN A 28 -0.37 -1.63 4.20
CA GLN A 28 -1.69 -2.25 4.02
C GLN A 28 -2.11 -2.39 2.55
N LEU A 29 -1.73 -1.44 1.71
CA LEU A 29 -2.16 -1.41 0.33
C LEU A 29 -1.40 -2.42 -0.55
N ALA A 30 -0.09 -2.53 -0.34
CA ALA A 30 0.83 -3.25 -1.23
C ALA A 30 1.74 -4.26 -0.51
N SER A 31 1.39 -4.70 0.72
CA SER A 31 2.09 -5.80 1.39
C SER A 31 2.20 -7.01 0.48
N ARG A 32 3.39 -7.61 0.46
CA ARG A 32 3.70 -8.87 -0.22
C ARG A 32 3.86 -10.04 0.76
N ASN A 33 3.50 -9.85 2.03
CA ASN A 33 3.45 -10.94 2.98
C ASN A 33 2.36 -11.93 2.52
N ALA A 34 2.69 -13.23 2.50
CA ALA A 34 1.76 -14.28 2.09
C ALA A 34 0.61 -14.44 3.09
N ASP A 35 0.88 -14.26 4.38
CA ASP A 35 -0.12 -14.41 5.46
C ASP A 35 -1.05 -13.19 5.54
N GLU A 36 -0.53 -12.01 5.21
CA GLU A 36 -1.24 -10.73 5.24
C GLU A 36 -1.01 -9.95 3.92
N PRO A 37 -1.59 -10.40 2.81
CA PRO A 37 -1.40 -9.76 1.51
C PRO A 37 -2.09 -8.39 1.50
N GLY A 38 -1.41 -7.42 0.88
CA GLY A 38 -1.97 -6.09 0.69
C GLY A 38 -3.20 -6.12 -0.20
N ILE A 39 -4.07 -5.11 -0.05
CA ILE A 39 -5.35 -5.04 -0.77
C ILE A 39 -5.14 -5.14 -2.29
N LEU A 40 -4.18 -4.40 -2.84
CA LEU A 40 -3.90 -4.43 -4.28
C LEU A 40 -3.42 -5.81 -4.73
N VAL A 41 -2.54 -6.44 -3.94
CA VAL A 41 -1.99 -7.76 -4.25
C VAL A 41 -3.09 -8.81 -4.22
N SER A 42 -3.96 -8.79 -3.21
CA SER A 42 -5.11 -9.70 -3.10
C SER A 42 -6.07 -9.55 -4.29
N LYS A 43 -6.42 -8.31 -4.65
CA LYS A 43 -7.33 -8.06 -5.78
C LYS A 43 -6.71 -8.48 -7.12
N TRP A 44 -5.42 -8.21 -7.32
CA TRP A 44 -4.72 -8.64 -8.53
C TRP A 44 -4.70 -10.16 -8.68
N HIS A 45 -4.38 -10.89 -7.60
CA HIS A 45 -4.44 -12.36 -7.61
C HIS A 45 -5.85 -12.88 -7.92
N ASN A 46 -6.90 -12.23 -7.40
CA ASN A 46 -8.26 -12.65 -7.70
C ASN A 46 -8.61 -12.48 -9.19
N ILE A 47 -8.18 -11.38 -9.83
CA ILE A 47 -8.36 -11.19 -11.27
C ILE A 47 -7.65 -12.31 -12.05
N LEU A 48 -6.40 -12.58 -11.71
CA LEU A 48 -5.62 -13.65 -12.35
C LEU A 48 -6.32 -15.01 -12.23
N ARG A 49 -6.88 -15.31 -11.06
CA ARG A 49 -7.63 -16.54 -10.81
C ARG A 49 -8.89 -16.62 -11.67
N VAL A 50 -9.68 -15.55 -11.72
CA VAL A 50 -10.89 -15.50 -12.57
C VAL A 50 -10.56 -15.73 -14.04
N VAL A 51 -9.48 -15.12 -14.55
CA VAL A 51 -9.03 -15.33 -15.94
C VAL A 51 -8.54 -16.75 -16.16
N ALA A 52 -7.81 -17.33 -15.20
CA ALA A 52 -7.32 -18.70 -15.31
C ALA A 52 -8.44 -19.75 -15.24
N GLU A 53 -9.51 -19.46 -14.50
CA GLU A 53 -10.69 -20.31 -14.35
C GLU A 53 -11.71 -20.13 -15.51
N ASP A 54 -11.49 -19.18 -16.41
CA ASP A 54 -12.30 -18.96 -17.62
C ASP A 54 -11.98 -20.03 -18.69
N VAL A 55 -12.44 -21.26 -18.44
CA VAL A 55 -12.26 -22.40 -19.35
C VAL A 55 -13.19 -22.25 -20.54
N PRO A 56 -12.69 -22.33 -21.79
CA PRO A 56 -13.52 -22.21 -22.98
C PRO A 56 -14.61 -23.30 -23.01
N ASP A 57 -15.80 -22.88 -23.40
CA ASP A 57 -16.99 -23.72 -23.42
C ASP A 57 -16.75 -24.98 -24.26
N LYS A 58 -16.87 -26.16 -23.64
CA LYS A 58 -16.69 -27.44 -24.32
C LYS A 58 -17.92 -27.67 -25.21
N ARG A 59 -17.85 -27.23 -26.47
CA ARG A 59 -18.82 -27.63 -27.48
C ARG A 59 -18.88 -29.17 -27.53
N LYS A 60 -20.05 -29.72 -27.21
CA LYS A 60 -20.43 -31.11 -27.45
C LYS A 60 -20.72 -31.33 -28.94
#